data_AF-A0A3Q8S704-F1
#
_entry.id   AF-A0A3Q8S704-F1
#
_cell.length_a   1.000
_cell.length_b   1.000
_cell.length_c   1.000
_cell.angle_alpha   90.00
_cell.angle_beta   90.00
_cell.angle_gamma   90.00
#
_symmetry.space_group_name_H-M   'P 1'
#
loop_
_entity.id
_entity.type
_entity.pdbx_description
1 polymer ?
#
loop_
_entity_poly.entity_id
_entity_poly.type
_entity_poly.pdbx_seq_one_letter_code
_entity_poly.pdbx_strand_id
1 'polypeptide(L)' 'MAWFSFAGIKEEIHKIKWPTRKEMTRNTTIVLSFVLFFVAYFLLTEVVLVAALKLIGIGG' A
#
# COMPACT_ATOMS: atom_id res chain seq x y z
N MET A 1 29.24 -26.48 -2.55
CA MET A 1 28.62 -25.16 -2.78
C MET A 1 27.56 -25.21 -3.90
N ALA A 2 26.71 -26.25 -3.91
CA ALA A 2 25.72 -26.44 -5.00
C ALA A 2 24.29 -25.96 -4.62
N TRP A 3 24.07 -25.54 -3.37
CA TRP A 3 22.77 -25.05 -2.89
C TRP A 3 22.42 -23.65 -3.43
N PHE A 4 23.40 -22.92 -3.97
CA PHE A 4 23.22 -21.64 -4.65
C PHE A 4 23.24 -21.77 -6.19
N SER A 5 22.93 -22.95 -6.72
CA SER A 5 22.73 -23.13 -8.16
C SER A 5 21.38 -22.52 -8.56
N PHE A 6 21.33 -21.81 -9.69
CA PHE A 6 20.08 -21.32 -10.29
C PHE A 6 19.03 -22.44 -10.45
N ALA A 7 19.48 -23.69 -10.64
CA ALA A 7 18.60 -24.86 -10.69
C ALA A 7 17.93 -25.16 -9.34
N GLY A 8 18.69 -25.08 -8.23
CA GLY A 8 18.17 -25.31 -6.88
C GLY A 8 17.20 -24.22 -6.42
N ILE A 9 17.48 -22.96 -6.77
CA ILE A 9 16.59 -21.82 -6.47
C ILE A 9 15.25 -21.97 -7.22
N LYS A 10 15.30 -22.38 -8.49
CA LYS A 10 14.07 -22.64 -9.27
C LYS A 10 13.24 -23.78 -8.69
N GLU A 11 13.90 -24.81 -8.17
CA GLU A 11 13.26 -25.96 -7.54
C GLU A 11 12.58 -25.58 -6.21
N GLU A 12 13.20 -24.71 -5.41
CA GLU A 12 12.59 -24.15 -4.20
C GLU A 12 11.42 -23.21 -4.51
N ILE A 13 11.55 -22.35 -5.52
CA ILE A 13 10.47 -21.45 -5.98
C ILE A 13 9.22 -22.21 -6.40
N HIS A 14 9.38 -23.40 -6.98
CA HIS A 14 8.25 -24.25 -7.36
C HIS A 14 7.52 -24.84 -6.13
N LYS A 15 8.24 -25.06 -5.02
CA LYS A 15 7.66 -25.55 -3.76
C LYS A 15 6.86 -24.47 -3.02
N ILE A 16 7.06 -23.20 -3.36
CA ILE A 16 6.28 -22.08 -2.81
C ILE A 16 4.85 -22.16 -3.35
N LYS A 17 3.87 -22.21 -2.45
CA LYS A 17 2.47 -22.02 -2.81
C LYS A 17 2.23 -20.56 -3.17
N TRP A 18 2.27 -20.27 -4.45
CA TRP A 18 1.94 -18.94 -4.96
C TRP A 18 0.46 -18.62 -4.73
N PRO A 19 0.15 -17.37 -4.35
CA PRO A 19 -1.22 -16.93 -4.14
C PRO A 19 -2.02 -17.09 -5.43
N THR A 20 -3.27 -17.51 -5.28
CA THR A 20 -4.18 -17.63 -6.42
C THR A 20 -4.50 -16.24 -6.98
N ARG A 21 -4.87 -16.15 -8.27
CA ARG A 21 -5.24 -14.86 -8.90
C ARG A 21 -6.29 -14.09 -8.09
N LYS A 22 -7.26 -14.81 -7.51
CA LYS A 22 -8.32 -14.23 -6.66
C LYS A 22 -7.76 -13.58 -5.40
N GLU A 23 -6.80 -14.22 -4.74
CA GLU A 23 -6.16 -13.69 -3.53
C GLU A 23 -5.29 -12.48 -3.85
N MET A 24 -4.57 -12.51 -4.98
CA MET A 24 -3.78 -11.35 -5.40
C MET A 24 -4.67 -10.13 -5.66
N THR A 25 -5.75 -10.29 -6.43
CA THR A 25 -6.67 -9.17 -6.70
C THR A 25 -7.31 -8.66 -5.42
N ARG A 26 -7.76 -9.55 -4.52
CA ARG A 26 -8.33 -9.15 -3.23
C ARG A 26 -7.35 -8.33 -2.40
N ASN A 27 -6.10 -8.80 -2.27
CA ASN A 27 -5.09 -8.12 -1.48
C ASN A 27 -4.72 -6.76 -2.09
N THR A 28 -4.57 -6.68 -3.41
CA THR A 28 -4.33 -5.42 -4.11
C THR A 28 -5.49 -4.44 -3.90
N THR A 29 -6.74 -4.89 -4.03
CA THR A 29 -7.92 -4.05 -3.80
C THR A 29 -7.94 -3.52 -2.36
N ILE A 30 -7.65 -4.35 -1.36
CA ILE A 30 -7.61 -3.91 0.04
C ILE A 30 -6.57 -2.80 0.24
N VAL A 31 -5.36 -2.99 -0.29
CA VAL A 31 -4.28 -1.99 -0.16
C VAL A 31 -4.66 -0.69 -0.87
N LEU A 32 -5.19 -0.77 -2.09
CA LEU A 32 -5.64 0.41 -2.83
C LEU A 32 -6.77 1.17 -2.10
N SER A 33 -7.74 0.45 -1.53
CA SER A 33 -8.80 1.06 -0.73
C SER A 33 -8.24 1.76 0.51
N PHE A 34 -7.26 1.15 1.18
CA PHE A 34 -6.60 1.75 2.33
C PHE A 34 -5.84 3.04 1.96
N VAL A 35 -5.10 3.01 0.86
CA VAL A 35 -4.38 4.19 0.36
C VAL A 35 -5.35 5.30 -0.02
N LEU A 36 -6.43 4.99 -0.76
CA LEU A 36 -7.46 5.97 -1.14
C LEU A 36 -8.12 6.62 0.08
N PHE A 37 -8.41 5.83 1.11
CA PHE A 37 -8.95 6.35 2.37
C PHE A 37 -7.99 7.37 3.01
N PHE A 38 -6.70 7.07 3.09
CA PHE A 38 -5.71 8.00 3.62
C PHE A 38 -5.54 9.25 2.76
N VAL A 39 -5.57 9.13 1.44
CA VAL A 39 -5.55 10.28 0.54
C VAL A 39 -6.72 11.22 0.85
N ALA A 40 -7.94 10.69 0.94
CA ALA A 40 -9.11 11.49 1.30
C ALA A 40 -8.97 12.13 2.70
N TYR A 41 -8.47 11.37 3.67
CA TYR A 41 -8.22 11.87 5.03
C TYR A 41 -7.22 13.03 5.05
N PHE A 42 -6.09 12.94 4.34
CA PHE A 42 -5.10 13.99 4.31
C PHE A 42 -5.62 15.26 3.63
N LEU A 43 -6.35 15.12 2.51
CA LEU A 43 -6.97 16.26 1.84
C LEU A 43 -7.99 16.96 2.73
N LEU A 44 -8.84 16.19 3.44
CA LEU A 44 -9.79 16.77 4.39
C LEU A 44 -9.06 17.47 5.55
N THR A 45 -8.02 16.85 6.08
CA THR A 45 -7.24 17.43 7.18
C THR A 45 -6.55 18.72 6.75
N GLU A 46 -6.00 18.78 5.53
CA GLU A 46 -5.40 20.00 4.98
C GLU A 46 -6.43 21.13 4.89
N VAL A 47 -7.62 20.86 4.35
CA VAL A 47 -8.71 21.84 4.27
C VAL A 47 -9.13 22.32 5.66
N VAL A 48 -9.30 21.40 6.62
CA VAL A 48 -9.66 21.73 8.00
C VAL A 48 -8.58 22.57 8.68
N LEU A 49 -7.31 22.22 8.47
CA LEU A 49 -6.19 22.99 9.02
C LEU A 49 -6.12 24.38 8.41
N VAL A 50 -6.24 24.53 7.10
CA VAL A 50 -6.27 25.86 6.44
C VAL A 50 -7.45 26.69 6.96
N ALA A 51 -8.64 26.08 7.10
CA ALA A 51 -9.80 26.76 7.66
C ALA A 51 -9.56 27.20 9.11
N ALA A 52 -8.98 26.33 9.94
CA ALA A 52 -8.65 26.64 11.34
C ALA A 52 -7.59 27.75 11.44
N LEU A 53 -6.55 27.71 10.62
CA LEU A 53 -5.49 28.73 10.58
C LEU A 53 -6.01 30.10 10.13
N LYS A 54 -6.93 30.12 9.16
CA LYS A 54 -7.63 31.36 8.77
C LYS A 54 -8.50 31.90 9.89
N LEU A 55 -9.18 31.04 10.63
CA LEU A 55 -10.03 31.43 11.76
C LEU A 55 -9.21 32.04 12.92
N ILE A 56 -7.98 31.55 13.13
CA ILE A 56 -7.04 32.07 14.14
C ILE A 56 -6.32 33.36 13.66
N GLY A 57 -6.53 33.79 12.41
CA GLY A 57 -6.00 35.06 11.88
C GLY A 57 -4.51 35.03 11.50
N ILE A 58 -3.90 33.85 11.47
CA ILE A 58 -2.50 33.65 11.07
C ILE A 58 -2.38 33.35 9.57
N GLY A 59 -3.46 32.89 8.93
CA GLY A 59 -3.54 32.71 7.49
C GLY A 59 -4.18 33.92 6.81
N GLY A 60 -3.40 34.66 6.01
CA GLY A 60 -3.94 35.61 5.03
C GLY A 60 -4.81 34.94 3.97
#